data_AF-A0A7D9LDK5-F1
#
_entry.id   AF-A0A7D9LDK5-F1
#
_cell.length_a   1.000
_cell.length_b   1.000
_cell.length_c   1.000
_cell.angle_alpha   90.00
_cell.angle_beta   90.00
_cell.angle_gamma   90.00
#
_symmetry.space_group_name_H-M   'P 1'
#
loop_
_entity.id
_entity.type
_entity.pdbx_description
1 polymer ?
#
loop_
_entity_poly.entity_id
_entity_poly.type
_entity_poly.pdbx_seq_one_letter_code
_entity_poly.pdbx_strand_id
1 'polypeptide(L)'
;NNLQGRNTRVAVVLIQRNAPIPPGEDTQVSERVAALCSACDLSAKSLFVLPFTDHMANLNGYTTRLENAFHELAQNYYQGEAKRVKSHKEFLNKSLHQQFFVRHQFKIAFFSEMRQDSHSALKHYKQAYSLLTEIKQNEMNILEIKIVAGFINYKICHLSFRLSAPLDAISHFRKHIDFFKERAGNPELAFEHLAWLSKQFSVFGDLFDEAIKNGLTAIQTQHPGFYYQQSANHSVIRRQLSEGLCHHIPPDTVSFNPLEQAGNLEYFGQRPWRQQHQGDKPPDQAKENSGILALQAQETMVDHC
;
A
#
# COMPACT_ATOMS: atom_id res chain seq x y z
N ASN A 1 5.12 10.95 -25.23
CA ASN A 1 4.12 9.96 -24.74
C ASN A 1 4.28 8.65 -25.46
N ASN A 2 5.16 7.77 -24.99
CA ASN A 2 5.36 6.46 -25.60
C ASN A 2 4.77 5.37 -24.68
N LEU A 3 3.67 4.74 -25.11
CA LEU A 3 3.02 3.63 -24.42
C LEU A 3 3.71 2.28 -24.74
N GLN A 4 4.74 2.27 -25.59
CA GLN A 4 5.48 1.05 -25.93
C GLN A 4 6.04 0.37 -24.69
N GLY A 5 5.84 -0.95 -24.62
CA GLY A 5 6.27 -1.80 -23.51
C GLY A 5 5.37 -1.78 -22.27
N ARG A 6 4.34 -0.93 -22.23
CA ARG A 6 3.31 -0.96 -21.18
C ARG A 6 2.15 -1.83 -21.65
N ASN A 7 1.59 -2.66 -20.76
CA ASN A 7 0.42 -3.49 -21.05
C ASN A 7 -0.87 -2.64 -21.04
N THR A 8 -0.87 -1.53 -21.77
CA THR A 8 -1.99 -0.59 -21.83
C THR A 8 -3.08 -1.15 -22.75
N ARG A 9 -4.33 -1.07 -22.30
CA ARG A 9 -5.50 -1.40 -23.10
C ARG A 9 -6.23 -0.10 -23.46
N VAL A 10 -6.57 0.05 -24.73
CA VAL A 10 -7.35 1.18 -25.23
C VAL A 10 -8.75 0.67 -25.57
N ALA A 11 -9.75 1.43 -25.13
CA ALA A 11 -11.14 1.22 -25.48
C ALA A 11 -11.71 2.54 -26.03
N VAL A 12 -12.56 2.45 -27.04
CA VAL A 12 -13.23 3.59 -27.69
C VAL A 12 -14.72 3.46 -27.45
N VAL A 13 -15.33 4.53 -26.94
CA VAL A 13 -16.78 4.61 -26.73
C VAL A 13 -17.34 5.66 -27.69
N LEU A 14 -18.16 5.21 -28.64
CA LEU A 14 -18.86 6.07 -29.59
C LEU A 14 -20.19 6.51 -28.98
N ILE A 15 -20.34 7.81 -28.74
CA ILE A 15 -21.59 8.39 -28.26
C ILE A 15 -22.46 8.73 -29.46
N GLN A 16 -23.62 8.09 -29.58
CA GLN A 16 -24.57 8.31 -30.68
C GLN A 16 -25.79 9.09 -30.19
N ARG A 17 -26.18 10.15 -30.90
CA ARG A 17 -27.38 10.94 -30.58
C ARG A 17 -28.67 10.37 -31.19
N ASN A 18 -28.54 9.43 -32.12
CA ASN A 18 -29.66 8.81 -32.81
C ASN A 18 -29.99 7.45 -32.17
N ALA A 19 -31.25 7.04 -32.24
CA ALA A 19 -31.66 5.71 -31.79
C ALA A 19 -30.91 4.63 -32.58
N PRO A 20 -30.49 3.53 -31.92
CA PRO A 20 -29.81 2.43 -32.60
C PRO A 20 -30.73 1.80 -33.65
N ILE A 21 -30.23 1.68 -34.87
CA ILE A 21 -30.93 1.03 -35.99
C ILE A 21 -31.00 -0.48 -35.71
N PRO A 22 -32.13 -1.17 -36.02
CA PRO A 22 -32.27 -2.61 -35.84
C PRO A 22 -31.13 -3.43 -36.46
N PRO A 23 -30.71 -4.55 -35.84
CA PRO A 23 -29.65 -5.41 -36.39
C PRO A 23 -30.06 -5.95 -37.78
N GLY A 24 -29.27 -5.64 -38.81
CA GLY A 24 -29.45 -6.16 -40.17
C GLY A 24 -29.93 -5.13 -41.21
N GLU A 25 -30.28 -3.91 -40.82
CA GLU A 25 -30.78 -2.89 -41.76
C GLU A 25 -29.70 -2.00 -42.38
N ASP A 26 -28.46 -2.01 -41.86
CA ASP A 26 -27.37 -1.17 -42.39
C ASP A 26 -26.02 -1.91 -42.43
N THR A 27 -25.76 -2.57 -43.56
CA THR A 27 -24.50 -3.29 -43.84
C THR A 27 -23.27 -2.36 -43.78
N GLN A 28 -23.44 -1.06 -44.03
CA GLN A 28 -22.35 -0.08 -44.03
C GLN A 28 -21.80 0.22 -42.63
N VAL A 29 -22.60 0.04 -41.57
CA VAL A 29 -22.15 0.29 -40.19
C VAL A 29 -21.06 -0.70 -39.79
N SER A 30 -21.19 -1.97 -40.18
CA SER A 30 -20.19 -3.01 -39.92
C SER A 30 -18.86 -2.68 -40.60
N GLU A 31 -18.90 -2.23 -41.86
CA GLU A 31 -17.72 -1.81 -42.61
C GLU A 31 -17.04 -0.59 -41.99
N ARG A 32 -17.82 0.42 -41.56
CA ARG A 32 -17.28 1.62 -40.89
C ARG A 32 -16.63 1.27 -39.54
N VAL A 33 -17.23 0.37 -38.76
CA VAL A 33 -16.65 -0.14 -37.51
C VAL A 33 -15.34 -0.87 -37.79
N ALA A 34 -15.31 -1.76 -38.78
CA ALA A 34 -14.11 -2.50 -39.16
C ALA A 34 -12.98 -1.56 -39.64
N ALA A 35 -13.30 -0.56 -40.47
CA ALA A 35 -12.35 0.44 -40.93
C ALA A 35 -11.78 1.27 -39.79
N LEU A 36 -12.61 1.72 -38.84
CA LEU A 36 -12.17 2.46 -37.66
C LEU A 36 -11.24 1.61 -36.78
N CYS A 37 -11.64 0.37 -36.49
CA CYS A 37 -10.82 -0.56 -35.72
C CYS A 37 -9.46 -0.80 -36.39
N SER A 38 -9.44 -1.00 -37.72
CA SER A 38 -8.20 -1.19 -38.46
C SER A 38 -7.32 0.07 -38.47
N ALA A 39 -7.91 1.26 -38.63
CA ALA A 39 -7.16 2.51 -38.65
C ALA A 39 -6.54 2.86 -37.28
N CYS A 40 -7.18 2.41 -36.20
CA CYS A 40 -6.72 2.66 -34.84
C CYS A 40 -5.93 1.50 -34.21
N ASP A 41 -5.71 0.40 -34.94
CA ASP A 41 -5.14 -0.85 -34.42
C ASP A 41 -5.87 -1.35 -33.15
N LEU A 42 -7.20 -1.31 -33.20
CA LEU A 42 -8.10 -1.71 -32.11
C LEU A 42 -8.84 -2.99 -32.46
N SER A 43 -9.00 -3.85 -31.45
CA SER A 43 -9.95 -4.96 -31.55
C SER A 43 -11.38 -4.42 -31.59
N ALA A 44 -12.27 -5.07 -32.36
CA ALA A 44 -13.72 -4.78 -32.31
C ALA A 44 -14.29 -4.92 -30.88
N LYS A 45 -13.68 -5.75 -30.03
CA LYS A 45 -14.06 -5.89 -28.60
C LYS A 45 -13.71 -4.67 -27.74
N SER A 46 -12.85 -3.79 -28.26
CA SER A 46 -12.47 -2.52 -27.63
C SER A 46 -13.33 -1.35 -28.10
N LEU A 47 -14.27 -1.56 -29.03
CA LEU A 47 -15.19 -0.53 -29.51
C LEU A 47 -16.57 -0.74 -28.90
N PHE A 48 -17.10 0.31 -28.27
CA PHE A 48 -18.41 0.30 -27.66
C PHE A 48 -19.26 1.42 -28.24
N VAL A 49 -20.57 1.18 -28.32
CA VAL A 49 -21.53 2.17 -28.79
C VAL A 49 -22.49 2.49 -27.66
N LEU A 50 -22.57 3.78 -27.32
CA LEU A 50 -23.44 4.33 -26.29
C LEU A 50 -24.47 5.26 -26.95
N PRO A 51 -25.72 4.79 -27.17
CA PRO A 51 -26.78 5.66 -27.63
C PRO A 51 -27.25 6.56 -26.49
N PHE A 52 -27.06 7.86 -26.67
CA PHE A 52 -27.46 8.93 -25.78
C PHE A 52 -28.65 9.67 -26.42
N THR A 53 -29.86 9.23 -26.10
CA THR A 53 -31.13 9.82 -26.56
C THR A 53 -31.88 10.44 -25.37
N ASP A 54 -32.77 11.40 -25.62
CA ASP A 54 -33.48 12.16 -24.57
C ASP A 54 -34.31 11.28 -23.61
N HIS A 55 -34.63 10.05 -24.01
CA HIS A 55 -35.21 9.02 -23.13
C HIS A 55 -34.11 8.27 -22.37
N MET A 56 -33.69 8.83 -21.23
CA MET A 56 -32.67 8.27 -20.32
C MET A 56 -32.94 6.83 -19.82
N ALA A 57 -34.15 6.28 -20.01
CA ALA A 57 -34.55 4.96 -19.52
C ALA A 57 -33.69 3.79 -20.03
N ASN A 58 -33.08 3.92 -21.20
CA ASN A 58 -32.30 2.84 -21.82
C ASN A 58 -30.78 2.89 -21.51
N LEU A 59 -30.28 3.96 -20.88
CA LEU A 59 -28.84 4.17 -20.70
C LEU A 59 -28.22 3.16 -19.72
N ASN A 60 -28.97 2.75 -18.68
CA ASN A 60 -28.51 1.85 -17.64
C ASN A 60 -27.95 0.53 -18.21
N GLY A 61 -28.65 -0.08 -19.18
CA GLY A 61 -28.20 -1.34 -19.79
C GLY A 61 -26.95 -1.20 -20.65
N TYR A 62 -26.67 -0.02 -21.21
CA TYR A 62 -25.41 0.26 -21.91
C TYR A 62 -24.28 0.58 -20.94
N THR A 63 -24.56 1.34 -19.87
CA THR A 63 -23.60 1.62 -18.80
C THR A 63 -23.13 0.33 -18.13
N THR A 64 -24.03 -0.57 -17.76
CA THR A 64 -23.66 -1.88 -17.17
C THR A 64 -22.81 -2.72 -18.12
N ARG A 65 -23.09 -2.70 -19.45
CA ARG A 65 -22.28 -3.41 -20.44
C ARG A 65 -20.86 -2.84 -20.55
N LEU A 66 -20.75 -1.51 -20.57
CA LEU A 66 -19.46 -0.80 -20.55
C LEU A 66 -18.67 -1.11 -19.29
N GLU A 67 -19.33 -1.04 -18.13
CA GLU A 67 -18.73 -1.36 -16.83
C GLU A 67 -18.17 -2.79 -16.82
N ASN A 68 -18.96 -3.78 -17.25
CA ASN A 68 -18.52 -5.17 -17.33
C ASN A 68 -17.31 -5.35 -18.26
N ALA A 69 -17.32 -4.71 -19.43
CA ALA A 69 -16.22 -4.80 -20.36
C ALA A 69 -14.93 -4.17 -19.82
N PHE A 70 -15.03 -3.00 -19.18
CA PHE A 70 -13.88 -2.35 -18.54
C PHE A 70 -13.38 -3.14 -17.33
N HIS A 71 -14.30 -3.73 -16.57
CA HIS A 71 -13.97 -4.63 -15.48
C HIS A 71 -13.16 -5.83 -16.00
N GLU A 72 -13.61 -6.50 -17.07
CA GLU A 72 -12.88 -7.63 -17.67
C GLU A 72 -11.48 -7.23 -18.18
N LEU A 73 -11.36 -6.06 -18.83
CA LEU A 73 -10.07 -5.53 -19.27
C LEU A 73 -9.12 -5.27 -18.08
N ALA A 74 -9.64 -4.70 -16.99
CA ALA A 74 -8.87 -4.47 -15.76
C ALA A 74 -8.46 -5.80 -15.11
N GLN A 75 -9.37 -6.78 -15.02
CA GLN A 75 -9.09 -8.12 -14.50
C GLN A 75 -7.93 -8.77 -15.25
N ASN A 76 -7.99 -8.76 -16.58
CA ASN A 76 -6.96 -9.34 -17.44
C ASN A 76 -5.62 -8.60 -17.32
N TYR A 77 -5.64 -7.26 -17.21
CA TYR A 77 -4.43 -6.48 -16.99
C TYR A 77 -3.70 -6.90 -15.71
N TYR A 78 -4.40 -6.88 -14.57
CA TYR A 78 -3.80 -7.23 -13.29
C TYR A 78 -3.37 -8.69 -13.22
N GLN A 79 -4.08 -9.60 -13.89
CA GLN A 79 -3.67 -10.99 -14.00
C GLN A 79 -2.35 -11.13 -14.79
N GLY A 80 -2.22 -10.41 -15.90
CA GLY A 80 -1.00 -10.36 -16.70
C GLY A 80 0.19 -9.81 -15.90
N GLU A 81 -0.02 -8.72 -15.17
CA GLU A 81 1.02 -8.10 -14.33
C GLU A 81 1.46 -9.04 -13.20
N ALA A 82 0.52 -9.75 -12.56
CA ALA A 82 0.85 -10.77 -11.57
C ALA A 82 1.68 -11.93 -12.16
N LYS A 83 1.37 -12.38 -13.39
CA LYS A 83 2.17 -13.40 -14.10
C LYS A 83 3.57 -12.90 -14.41
N ARG A 84 3.71 -11.64 -14.86
CA ARG A 84 5.00 -11.01 -15.17
C ARG A 84 5.91 -10.89 -13.94
N VAL A 85 5.33 -10.56 -12.78
CA VAL A 85 6.07 -10.56 -11.51
C VAL A 85 6.47 -11.98 -11.13
N LYS A 86 5.59 -12.97 -11.30
CA LYS A 86 5.92 -14.38 -11.01
C LYS A 86 7.05 -14.92 -11.90
N SER A 87 7.06 -14.62 -13.19
CA SER A 87 8.14 -15.06 -14.08
C SER A 87 9.47 -14.39 -13.73
N HIS A 88 9.48 -13.09 -13.42
CA HIS A 88 10.71 -12.41 -13.00
C HIS A 88 11.32 -13.02 -11.72
N LYS A 89 10.48 -13.53 -10.82
CA LYS A 89 10.92 -14.21 -9.58
C LYS A 89 11.80 -15.43 -9.84
N GLU A 90 11.64 -16.11 -10.98
CA GLU A 90 12.40 -17.32 -11.33
C GLU A 90 13.88 -17.04 -11.56
N PHE A 91 14.25 -15.79 -11.86
CA PHE A 91 15.63 -15.36 -12.06
C PHE A 91 16.31 -14.84 -10.78
N LEU A 92 15.65 -14.92 -9.63
CA LEU A 92 16.15 -14.37 -8.37
C LEU A 92 16.75 -15.45 -7.46
N ASN A 93 17.91 -15.15 -6.88
CA ASN A 93 18.49 -15.97 -5.81
C ASN A 93 17.84 -15.62 -4.46
N LYS A 94 17.29 -16.63 -3.76
CA LYS A 94 16.55 -16.43 -2.49
C LYS A 94 17.39 -15.82 -1.38
N SER A 95 18.69 -16.15 -1.30
CA SER A 95 19.57 -15.66 -0.25
C SER A 95 20.09 -14.25 -0.54
N LEU A 96 20.38 -13.93 -1.80
CA LEU A 96 20.93 -12.63 -2.20
C LEU A 96 19.85 -11.57 -2.42
N HIS A 97 18.65 -11.96 -2.85
CA HIS A 97 17.61 -11.02 -3.31
C HIS A 97 16.37 -10.99 -2.41
N GLN A 98 16.53 -11.22 -1.09
CA GLN A 98 15.42 -11.32 -0.14
C GLN A 98 14.40 -10.17 -0.25
N GLN A 99 14.87 -8.93 -0.36
CA GLN A 99 14.02 -7.73 -0.53
C GLN A 99 13.15 -7.81 -1.79
N PHE A 100 13.67 -8.34 -2.90
CA PHE A 100 12.88 -8.55 -4.11
C PHE A 100 11.77 -9.55 -3.87
N PHE A 101 12.01 -10.64 -3.13
CA PHE A 101 10.96 -11.62 -2.81
C PHE A 101 9.81 -10.99 -2.03
N VAL A 102 10.10 -10.14 -1.04
CA VAL A 102 9.07 -9.35 -0.32
C VAL A 102 8.29 -8.48 -1.29
N ARG A 103 8.99 -7.69 -2.12
CA ARG A 103 8.38 -6.80 -3.11
C ARG A 103 7.49 -7.54 -4.11
N HIS A 104 7.93 -8.70 -4.57
CA HIS A 104 7.19 -9.51 -5.55
C HIS A 104 5.91 -10.06 -4.95
N GLN A 105 5.98 -10.60 -3.72
CA GLN A 105 4.79 -11.07 -3.02
C GLN A 105 3.80 -9.94 -2.75
N PHE A 106 4.28 -8.77 -2.33
CA PHE A 106 3.44 -7.58 -2.15
C PHE A 106 2.75 -7.18 -3.45
N LYS A 107 3.48 -7.09 -4.57
CA LYS A 107 2.90 -6.74 -5.88
C LYS A 107 1.83 -7.74 -6.32
N ILE A 108 2.09 -9.03 -6.19
CA ILE A 108 1.12 -10.07 -6.55
C ILE A 108 -0.13 -9.94 -5.66
N ALA A 109 0.04 -9.69 -4.35
CA ALA A 109 -1.07 -9.46 -3.43
C ALA A 109 -1.91 -8.25 -3.84
N PHE A 110 -1.27 -7.12 -4.15
CA PHE A 110 -1.91 -5.91 -4.64
C PHE A 110 -2.70 -6.16 -5.93
N PHE A 111 -2.12 -6.86 -6.91
CA PHE A 111 -2.82 -7.20 -8.15
C PHE A 111 -4.01 -8.13 -7.91
N SER A 112 -3.91 -9.08 -6.97
CA SER A 112 -5.06 -9.88 -6.55
C SER A 112 -6.14 -9.04 -5.88
N GLU A 113 -5.77 -8.04 -5.07
CA GLU A 113 -6.71 -7.10 -4.42
C GLU A 113 -7.45 -6.25 -5.47
N MET A 114 -6.75 -5.72 -6.48
CA MET A 114 -7.37 -4.98 -7.59
C MET A 114 -8.33 -5.85 -8.42
N ARG A 115 -8.08 -7.15 -8.45
CA ARG A 115 -8.96 -8.15 -9.07
C ARG A 115 -10.13 -8.58 -8.19
N GLN A 116 -10.27 -8.01 -6.99
CA GLN A 116 -11.26 -8.42 -5.98
C GLN A 116 -11.12 -9.89 -5.53
N ASP A 117 -9.94 -10.50 -5.72
CA ASP A 117 -9.59 -11.82 -5.19
C ASP A 117 -8.94 -11.68 -3.80
N SER A 118 -9.78 -11.37 -2.81
CA SER A 118 -9.37 -11.09 -1.43
C SER A 118 -8.62 -12.25 -0.78
N HIS A 119 -8.96 -13.51 -1.12
CA HIS A 119 -8.31 -14.69 -0.56
C HIS A 119 -6.87 -14.84 -1.07
N SER A 120 -6.66 -14.72 -2.38
CA SER A 120 -5.31 -14.74 -2.95
C SER A 120 -4.49 -13.55 -2.48
N ALA A 121 -5.09 -12.36 -2.39
CA ALA A 121 -4.44 -11.16 -1.89
C ALA A 121 -3.93 -11.38 -0.45
N LEU A 122 -4.80 -11.84 0.45
CA LEU A 122 -4.44 -12.12 1.84
C LEU A 122 -3.31 -13.16 1.95
N LYS A 123 -3.38 -14.24 1.17
CA LYS A 123 -2.33 -15.27 1.11
C LYS A 123 -0.98 -14.66 0.73
N HIS A 124 -0.93 -13.85 -0.33
CA HIS A 124 0.31 -13.26 -0.81
C HIS A 124 0.84 -12.15 0.13
N TYR A 125 -0.02 -11.35 0.76
CA TYR A 125 0.42 -10.41 1.80
C TYR A 125 1.01 -11.13 3.02
N LYS A 126 0.39 -12.22 3.50
CA LYS A 126 0.96 -13.06 4.58
C LYS A 126 2.34 -13.64 4.20
N GLN A 127 2.52 -14.05 2.94
CA GLN A 127 3.82 -14.51 2.43
C GLN A 127 4.86 -13.38 2.37
N ALA A 128 4.46 -12.18 1.93
CA ALA A 128 5.33 -11.00 1.93
C ALA A 128 5.79 -10.66 3.35
N TYR A 129 4.87 -10.71 4.32
CA TYR A 129 5.18 -10.48 5.74
C TYR A 129 6.20 -11.50 6.28
N SER A 130 5.99 -12.80 6.04
CA SER A 130 6.92 -13.86 6.45
C SER A 130 8.33 -13.59 5.93
N LEU A 131 8.45 -13.33 4.62
CA LEU A 131 9.74 -13.07 3.97
C LEU A 131 10.39 -11.79 4.51
N LEU A 132 9.61 -10.76 4.85
CA LEU A 132 10.12 -9.52 5.43
C LEU A 132 10.69 -9.77 6.83
N THR A 133 10.03 -10.59 7.64
CA THR A 133 10.50 -10.93 8.98
C THR A 133 11.71 -11.88 9.00
N GLU A 134 12.00 -12.56 7.88
CA GLU A 134 13.19 -13.39 7.69
C GLU A 134 14.45 -12.56 7.33
N ILE A 135 14.29 -11.30 6.90
CA ILE A 135 15.43 -10.42 6.61
C ILE A 135 16.17 -10.12 7.91
N LYS A 136 17.50 -10.29 7.91
CA LYS A 136 18.35 -9.94 9.05
C LYS A 136 18.22 -8.45 9.38
N GLN A 137 17.81 -8.16 10.60
CA GLN A 137 17.58 -6.81 11.09
C GLN A 137 18.86 -6.25 11.72
N ASN A 138 19.14 -4.97 11.46
CA ASN A 138 20.19 -4.19 12.07
C ASN A 138 19.71 -2.72 12.23
N GLU A 139 20.51 -1.88 12.87
CA GLU A 139 20.18 -0.46 13.09
C GLU A 139 20.02 0.35 11.78
N MET A 140 20.57 -0.15 10.68
CA MET A 140 20.49 0.50 9.37
C MET A 140 19.13 0.29 8.70
N ASN A 141 18.54 -0.90 8.86
CA ASN A 141 17.33 -1.32 8.13
C ASN A 141 16.08 -1.51 9.00
N ILE A 142 16.20 -1.55 10.33
CA ILE A 142 15.06 -1.88 11.20
C ILE A 142 13.90 -0.90 11.06
N LEU A 143 14.17 0.38 10.83
CA LEU A 143 13.12 1.38 10.59
C LEU A 143 12.36 1.09 9.30
N GLU A 144 13.07 0.90 8.18
CA GLU A 144 12.49 0.54 6.89
C GLU A 144 11.65 -0.74 7.01
N ILE A 145 12.19 -1.78 7.66
CA ILE A 145 11.48 -3.04 7.90
C ILE A 145 10.20 -2.80 8.71
N LYS A 146 10.23 -1.99 9.79
CA LYS A 146 9.06 -1.69 10.62
C LYS A 146 7.98 -0.93 9.86
N ILE A 147 8.37 0.06 9.05
CA ILE A 147 7.44 0.84 8.24
C ILE A 147 6.77 -0.04 7.19
N VAL A 148 7.54 -0.83 6.44
CA VAL A 148 7.00 -1.75 5.43
C VAL A 148 6.15 -2.84 6.09
N ALA A 149 6.58 -3.39 7.23
CA ALA A 149 5.81 -4.38 7.99
C ALA A 149 4.47 -3.80 8.47
N GLY A 150 4.44 -2.55 8.90
CA GLY A 150 3.21 -1.85 9.29
C GLY A 150 2.22 -1.75 8.13
N PHE A 151 2.68 -1.41 6.91
CA PHE A 151 1.81 -1.39 5.72
C PHE A 151 1.26 -2.78 5.36
N ILE A 152 2.11 -3.82 5.44
CA ILE A 152 1.67 -5.18 5.16
C ILE A 152 0.70 -5.68 6.23
N ASN A 153 0.97 -5.39 7.51
CA ASN A 153 0.10 -5.71 8.65
C ASN A 153 -1.28 -5.07 8.48
N TYR A 154 -1.34 -3.78 8.12
CA TYR A 154 -2.59 -3.09 7.78
C TYR A 154 -3.39 -3.86 6.72
N LYS A 155 -2.74 -4.21 5.59
CA LYS A 155 -3.39 -4.96 4.50
C LYS A 155 -3.91 -6.32 4.95
N ILE A 156 -3.15 -7.05 5.77
CA ILE A 156 -3.55 -8.36 6.28
C ILE A 156 -4.76 -8.23 7.21
N CYS A 157 -4.69 -7.36 8.22
CA CYS A 157 -5.77 -7.18 9.20
C CYS A 157 -7.06 -6.69 8.52
N HIS A 158 -6.95 -5.71 7.64
CA HIS A 158 -8.08 -5.16 6.90
C HIS A 158 -8.77 -6.21 6.00
N LEU A 159 -8.01 -7.00 5.24
CA LEU A 159 -8.57 -8.10 4.43
C LEU A 159 -9.16 -9.20 5.31
N SER A 160 -8.53 -9.55 6.43
CA SER A 160 -9.07 -10.51 7.38
C SER A 160 -10.43 -10.06 7.94
N PHE A 161 -10.59 -8.78 8.28
CA PHE A 161 -11.90 -8.24 8.68
C PHE A 161 -12.94 -8.30 7.56
N ARG A 162 -12.57 -7.93 6.33
CA ARG A 162 -13.48 -8.03 5.16
C ARG A 162 -13.92 -9.45 4.85
N LEU A 163 -13.09 -10.44 5.17
CA LEU A 163 -13.39 -11.86 5.03
C LEU A 163 -14.09 -12.46 6.25
N SER A 164 -14.63 -11.61 7.15
CA SER A 164 -15.30 -12.02 8.38
C SER A 164 -14.45 -12.93 9.28
N ALA A 165 -13.13 -12.72 9.28
CA ALA A 165 -12.15 -13.48 10.07
C ALA A 165 -11.45 -12.58 11.12
N PRO A 166 -12.18 -12.05 12.12
CA PRO A 166 -11.63 -11.10 13.08
C PRO A 166 -10.58 -11.72 14.02
N LEU A 167 -10.73 -12.99 14.40
CA LEU A 167 -9.75 -13.69 15.24
C LEU A 167 -8.40 -13.85 14.54
N ASP A 168 -8.41 -14.05 13.21
CA ASP A 168 -7.20 -14.07 12.39
C ASP A 168 -6.51 -12.70 12.37
N ALA A 169 -7.29 -11.62 12.21
CA ALA A 169 -6.76 -10.26 12.24
C ALA A 169 -6.11 -9.93 13.59
N ILE A 170 -6.80 -10.27 14.69
CA ILE A 170 -6.31 -10.05 16.08
C ILE A 170 -5.06 -10.89 16.36
N SER A 171 -5.07 -12.17 15.99
CA SER A 171 -3.94 -13.08 16.17
C SER A 171 -2.71 -12.60 15.38
N HIS A 172 -2.91 -12.15 14.14
CA HIS A 172 -1.85 -11.58 13.33
C HIS A 172 -1.28 -10.30 13.95
N PHE A 173 -2.14 -9.37 14.37
CA PHE A 173 -1.72 -8.11 14.97
C PHE A 173 -0.94 -8.32 16.28
N ARG A 174 -1.39 -9.23 17.15
CA ARG A 174 -0.65 -9.58 18.38
C ARG A 174 0.75 -10.09 18.06
N LYS A 175 0.88 -11.02 17.11
CA LYS A 175 2.18 -11.51 16.65
C LYS A 175 3.05 -10.40 16.05
N HIS A 176 2.44 -9.47 15.33
CA HIS A 176 3.14 -8.31 14.78
C HIS A 176 3.74 -7.42 15.88
N ILE A 177 2.93 -7.08 16.88
CA ILE A 177 3.40 -6.28 18.03
C ILE A 177 4.44 -7.05 18.84
N ASP A 178 4.20 -8.32 19.16
CA ASP A 178 5.15 -9.15 19.92
C ASP A 178 6.51 -9.27 19.23
N PHE A 179 6.51 -9.33 17.90
CA PHE A 179 7.75 -9.36 17.11
C PHE A 179 8.50 -8.02 17.20
N PHE A 180 7.84 -6.88 17.09
CA PHE A 180 8.54 -5.58 16.99
C PHE A 180 8.69 -4.79 18.30
N LYS A 181 7.98 -5.15 19.39
CA LYS A 181 7.96 -4.36 20.64
C LYS A 181 9.33 -4.23 21.34
N GLU A 182 10.25 -5.15 21.09
CA GLU A 182 11.62 -5.12 21.64
C GLU A 182 12.64 -4.58 20.63
N ARG A 183 12.19 -4.17 19.43
CA ARG A 183 13.06 -3.77 18.31
C ARG A 183 12.93 -2.28 18.05
N ALA A 184 13.39 -1.50 19.04
CA ALA A 184 13.35 -0.05 18.98
C ALA A 184 14.21 0.52 17.84
N GLY A 185 15.39 -0.07 17.61
CA GLY A 185 16.43 0.49 16.74
C GLY A 185 17.42 1.31 17.57
N ASN A 186 17.83 2.47 17.07
CA ASN A 186 18.72 3.37 17.80
C ASN A 186 18.04 3.83 19.12
N PRO A 187 18.65 3.59 20.30
CA PRO A 187 18.14 4.03 21.60
C PRO A 187 17.90 5.55 21.70
N GLU A 188 18.71 6.37 21.04
CA GLU A 188 18.57 7.84 21.02
C GLU A 188 17.29 8.32 20.32
N LEU A 189 16.65 7.43 19.57
CA LEU A 189 15.41 7.65 18.84
C LEU A 189 14.29 6.73 19.32
N ALA A 190 14.37 6.23 20.55
CA ALA A 190 13.37 5.32 21.10
C ALA A 190 11.95 5.91 21.06
N PHE A 191 11.78 7.23 21.16
CA PHE A 191 10.50 7.91 21.02
C PHE A 191 9.81 7.62 19.67
N GLU A 192 10.56 7.48 18.56
CA GLU A 192 9.99 7.10 17.25
C GLU A 192 9.42 5.67 17.27
N HIS A 193 10.02 4.76 18.05
CA HIS A 193 9.48 3.43 18.22
C HIS A 193 8.13 3.46 18.92
N LEU A 194 8.00 4.27 19.98
CA LEU A 194 6.74 4.41 20.72
C LEU A 194 5.69 5.12 19.86
N ALA A 195 6.09 6.12 19.06
CA ALA A 195 5.23 6.73 18.05
C ALA A 195 4.68 5.70 17.07
N TRP A 196 5.56 4.83 16.55
CA TRP A 196 5.17 3.75 15.64
C TRP A 196 4.22 2.75 16.31
N LEU A 197 4.51 2.30 17.55
CA LEU A 197 3.63 1.39 18.29
C LEU A 197 2.25 2.01 18.53
N SER A 198 2.21 3.26 18.99
CA SER A 198 0.96 4.01 19.16
C SER A 198 0.17 4.06 17.85
N LYS A 199 0.85 4.33 16.73
CA LYS A 199 0.21 4.35 15.41
C LYS A 199 -0.31 2.96 14.98
N GLN A 200 0.43 1.88 15.24
CA GLN A 200 -0.04 0.53 14.92
C GLN A 200 -1.32 0.18 15.68
N PHE A 201 -1.37 0.49 16.98
CA PHE A 201 -2.54 0.24 17.81
C PHE A 201 -3.76 1.08 17.41
N SER A 202 -3.59 2.39 17.17
CA SER A 202 -4.69 3.26 16.73
C SER A 202 -5.25 2.80 15.39
N VAL A 203 -4.40 2.55 14.40
CA VAL A 203 -4.84 2.09 13.06
C VAL A 203 -5.54 0.73 13.13
N PHE A 204 -5.07 -0.19 13.97
CA PHE A 204 -5.78 -1.46 14.16
C PHE A 204 -7.15 -1.24 14.85
N GLY A 205 -7.21 -0.32 15.81
CA GLY A 205 -8.46 0.14 16.41
C GLY A 205 -9.44 0.67 15.36
N ASP A 206 -8.98 1.55 14.47
CA ASP A 206 -9.78 2.12 13.38
C ASP A 206 -10.34 1.02 12.46
N LEU A 207 -9.48 0.07 12.05
CA LEU A 207 -9.88 -1.05 11.21
C LEU A 207 -10.94 -1.95 11.88
N PHE A 208 -10.79 -2.19 13.18
CA PHE A 208 -11.73 -3.02 13.92
C PHE A 208 -13.08 -2.29 14.13
N ASP A 209 -13.05 -0.99 14.42
CA ASP A 209 -14.25 -0.17 14.53
C ASP A 209 -15.00 -0.08 13.19
N GLU A 210 -14.27 0.13 12.08
CA GLU A 210 -14.84 0.09 10.74
C GLU A 210 -15.46 -1.27 10.42
N ALA A 211 -14.81 -2.37 10.78
CA ALA A 211 -15.35 -3.71 10.58
C ALA A 211 -16.68 -3.93 11.33
N ILE A 212 -16.78 -3.46 12.58
CA ILE A 212 -18.02 -3.52 13.38
C ILE A 212 -19.12 -2.70 12.71
N LYS A 213 -18.81 -1.47 12.28
CA LYS A 213 -19.75 -0.61 11.54
C LYS A 213 -20.26 -1.25 10.24
N ASN A 214 -19.41 -2.06 9.61
CA ASN A 214 -19.74 -2.83 8.40
C ASN A 214 -20.41 -4.19 8.68
N GLY A 215 -20.89 -4.44 9.91
CA GLY A 215 -21.71 -5.61 10.24
C GLY A 215 -20.94 -6.82 10.78
N LEU A 216 -19.67 -6.65 11.17
CA LEU A 216 -18.96 -7.70 11.90
C LEU A 216 -19.65 -7.97 13.24
N THR A 217 -19.96 -9.23 13.51
CA THR A 217 -20.56 -9.65 14.79
C THR A 217 -19.66 -9.27 15.96
N ALA A 218 -20.25 -8.63 16.97
CA ALA A 218 -19.53 -8.23 18.17
C ALA A 218 -18.90 -9.45 18.88
N ILE A 219 -17.62 -9.33 19.22
CA ILE A 219 -16.91 -10.28 20.07
C ILE A 219 -16.90 -9.68 21.48
N GLN A 220 -17.62 -10.29 22.43
CA GLN A 220 -17.82 -9.71 23.77
C GLN A 220 -16.54 -9.32 24.50
N THR A 221 -15.44 -10.04 24.26
CA THR A 221 -14.15 -9.83 24.95
C THR A 221 -13.13 -9.04 24.13
N GLN A 222 -13.46 -8.61 22.90
CA GLN A 222 -12.54 -7.88 22.01
C GLN A 222 -13.28 -6.70 21.39
N HIS A 223 -12.83 -5.48 21.70
CA HIS A 223 -13.42 -4.25 21.18
C HIS A 223 -12.33 -3.23 20.77
N PRO A 224 -12.62 -2.31 19.83
CA PRO A 224 -11.66 -1.31 19.37
C PRO A 224 -11.07 -0.44 20.49
N GLY A 225 -11.88 -0.10 21.49
CA GLY A 225 -11.46 0.71 22.64
C GLY A 225 -10.21 0.21 23.38
N PHE A 226 -9.99 -1.11 23.45
CA PHE A 226 -8.77 -1.68 24.02
C PHE A 226 -7.52 -1.22 23.25
N TYR A 227 -7.59 -1.20 21.91
CA TYR A 227 -6.47 -0.82 21.06
C TYR A 227 -6.22 0.69 21.11
N TYR A 228 -7.28 1.52 21.17
CA TYR A 228 -7.11 2.96 21.41
C TYR A 228 -6.48 3.25 22.75
N GLN A 229 -6.84 2.52 23.81
CA GLN A 229 -6.20 2.65 25.12
C GLN A 229 -4.71 2.29 25.06
N GLN A 230 -4.33 1.21 24.39
CA GLN A 230 -2.92 0.84 24.21
C GLN A 230 -2.16 1.89 23.38
N SER A 231 -2.78 2.46 22.36
CA SER A 231 -2.20 3.58 21.60
C SER A 231 -1.92 4.79 22.50
N ALA A 232 -2.90 5.20 23.30
CA ALA A 232 -2.74 6.30 24.25
C ALA A 232 -1.62 6.02 25.27
N ASN A 233 -1.55 4.81 25.82
CA ASN A 233 -0.48 4.40 26.74
C ASN A 233 0.92 4.55 26.09
N HIS A 234 1.07 4.12 24.84
CA HIS A 234 2.35 4.30 24.12
C HIS A 234 2.67 5.77 23.84
N SER A 235 1.66 6.62 23.59
CA SER A 235 1.86 8.07 23.44
C SER A 235 2.31 8.73 24.75
N VAL A 236 1.80 8.29 25.91
CA VAL A 236 2.27 8.77 27.22
C VAL A 236 3.73 8.38 27.48
N ILE A 237 4.11 7.13 27.17
CA ILE A 237 5.49 6.67 27.31
C ILE A 237 6.42 7.41 26.32
N ARG A 238 5.95 7.69 25.09
CA ARG A 238 6.69 8.50 24.12
C ARG A 238 7.04 9.86 24.69
N ARG A 239 6.09 10.54 25.34
CA ARG A 239 6.31 11.85 25.98
C ARG A 239 7.39 11.77 27.06
N GLN A 240 7.32 10.76 27.93
CA GLN A 240 8.33 10.56 28.98
C GLN A 240 9.73 10.29 28.42
N LEU A 241 9.83 9.64 27.25
CA LEU A 241 11.10 9.40 26.56
C LEU A 241 11.59 10.60 25.75
N SER A 242 10.70 11.46 25.24
CA SER A 242 11.11 12.67 24.53
C SER A 242 11.58 13.75 25.50
N GLU A 243 10.92 13.87 26.65
CA GLU A 243 11.56 14.39 27.86
C GLU A 243 12.83 13.56 28.14
N GLY A 244 13.91 14.01 28.76
CA GLY A 244 15.11 13.15 28.87
C GLY A 244 15.94 12.98 27.59
N LEU A 245 15.43 12.45 26.47
CA LEU A 245 16.23 12.31 25.22
C LEU A 245 16.41 13.63 24.46
N CYS A 246 15.41 14.52 24.47
CA CYS A 246 15.41 15.71 23.61
C CYS A 246 15.77 17.02 24.36
N HIS A 247 16.40 16.93 25.54
CA HIS A 247 16.62 18.07 26.43
C HIS A 247 17.82 18.97 26.09
N HIS A 248 18.81 18.47 25.33
CA HIS A 248 20.07 19.17 25.07
C HIS A 248 20.34 19.27 23.56
N ILE A 249 19.64 20.19 22.91
CA ILE A 249 19.77 20.43 21.47
C ILE A 249 20.58 21.72 21.28
N PRO A 250 21.83 21.64 20.78
CA PRO A 250 22.64 22.84 20.58
C PRO A 250 21.94 23.88 19.69
N PRO A 251 22.13 25.18 19.92
CA PRO A 251 21.53 26.23 19.08
C PRO A 251 21.96 26.13 17.60
N ASP A 252 23.18 25.64 17.35
CA ASP A 252 23.83 25.60 16.01
C ASP A 252 23.66 24.25 15.28
N THR A 253 22.79 23.36 15.77
CA THR A 253 22.67 21.98 15.27
C THR A 253 22.21 21.88 13.80
N VAL A 254 21.82 22.98 13.19
CA VAL A 254 21.12 23.04 11.89
C VAL A 254 21.97 23.67 10.78
N SER A 255 23.31 23.65 10.86
CA SER A 255 24.13 24.22 9.76
C SER A 255 23.94 23.47 8.43
N PHE A 256 23.55 22.20 8.49
CA PHE A 256 22.96 21.44 7.39
C PHE A 256 21.59 20.95 7.86
N ASN A 257 20.54 21.10 7.06
CA ASN A 257 19.23 20.51 7.34
C ASN A 257 19.23 19.04 6.88
N PRO A 258 19.53 18.04 7.74
CA PRO A 258 19.67 16.65 7.32
C PRO A 258 18.31 16.05 6.94
N LEU A 259 17.22 16.76 7.25
CA LEU A 259 15.82 16.41 6.97
C LEU A 259 15.27 17.07 5.71
N GLU A 260 16.07 17.84 4.95
CA GLU A 260 15.61 18.54 3.74
C GLU A 260 14.87 17.62 2.76
N GLN A 261 15.32 16.37 2.63
CA GLN A 261 14.73 15.38 1.74
C GLN A 261 13.69 14.46 2.40
N ALA A 262 13.26 14.74 3.64
CA ALA A 262 12.32 13.88 4.36
C ALA A 262 10.97 13.68 3.63
N GLY A 263 10.55 14.65 2.81
CA GLY A 263 9.35 14.53 1.97
C GLY A 263 9.56 13.81 0.63
N ASN A 264 10.81 13.58 0.21
CA ASN A 264 11.18 13.08 -1.12
C ASN A 264 12.06 11.83 -1.03
N LEU A 265 11.69 10.88 -0.16
CA LEU A 265 12.43 9.63 0.02
C LEU A 265 12.20 8.68 -1.18
N GLU A 266 13.27 8.00 -1.61
CA GLU A 266 13.19 6.96 -2.64
C GLU A 266 12.51 5.69 -2.09
N TYR A 267 12.78 5.38 -0.81
CA TYR A 267 12.24 4.21 -0.11
C TYR A 267 11.62 4.59 1.24
N PHE A 268 10.48 3.97 1.56
CA PHE A 268 9.78 4.17 2.82
C PHE A 268 10.62 3.74 4.02
N GLY A 269 10.67 4.60 5.05
CA GLY A 269 11.38 4.29 6.30
C GLY A 269 12.91 4.34 6.20
N GLN A 270 13.48 4.75 5.06
CA GLN A 270 14.88 5.14 5.00
C GLN A 270 15.08 6.55 5.55
N ARG A 271 16.20 6.77 6.23
CA ARG A 271 16.57 8.11 6.68
C ARG A 271 16.93 9.00 5.48
N PRO A 272 16.58 10.29 5.48
CA PRO A 272 16.92 11.19 4.37
C PRO A 272 18.43 11.29 4.13
N TRP A 273 19.24 11.18 5.18
CA TRP A 273 20.71 11.20 5.08
C TRP A 273 21.34 9.85 4.71
N ARG A 274 20.55 8.77 4.59
CA ARG A 274 21.01 7.40 4.25
C ARG A 274 20.53 6.90 2.87
N GLN A 275 19.91 7.77 2.06
CA GLN A 275 19.40 7.37 0.74
C GLN A 275 20.50 6.71 -0.10
N GLN A 276 20.15 5.67 -0.86
CA GLN A 276 21.03 4.94 -1.78
C GLN A 276 22.17 4.14 -1.15
N HIS A 277 22.26 4.07 0.20
CA HIS A 277 23.27 3.28 0.90
C HIS A 277 22.70 1.95 1.42
N GLN A 278 23.38 0.83 1.14
CA GLN A 278 22.97 -0.52 1.57
C GLN A 278 23.99 -1.21 2.49
N GLY A 279 24.91 -0.46 3.11
CA GLY A 279 25.91 -1.00 4.03
C GLY A 279 25.41 -1.21 5.46
N ASP A 280 26.13 -2.02 6.22
CA ASP A 280 25.85 -2.32 7.64
C ASP A 280 26.26 -1.20 8.61
N LYS A 281 26.88 -0.12 8.11
CA LYS A 281 27.32 1.04 8.89
C LYS A 281 26.87 2.34 8.24
N PRO A 282 26.67 3.42 9.01
CA PRO A 282 26.42 4.74 8.44
C PRO A 282 27.53 5.14 7.46
N PRO A 283 27.20 5.72 6.29
CA PRO A 283 28.21 6.16 5.33
C PRO A 283 29.01 7.36 5.86
N ASP A 284 28.39 8.20 6.70
CA ASP A 284 28.98 9.36 7.33
C ASP A 284 28.45 9.48 8.76
N GLN A 285 29.33 9.31 9.75
CA GLN A 285 28.97 9.35 11.16
C GLN A 285 28.60 10.75 11.65
N ALA A 286 29.21 11.81 11.10
CA ALA A 286 28.87 13.18 11.48
C ALA A 286 27.48 13.54 10.97
N LYS A 287 27.15 13.14 9.74
CA LYS A 287 25.81 13.30 9.17
C LYS A 287 24.76 12.48 9.91
N GLU A 288 25.12 11.27 10.35
CA GLU A 288 24.26 10.42 11.18
C GLU A 288 23.90 11.10 12.51
N ASN A 289 24.90 11.58 13.25
CA ASN A 289 24.68 12.27 14.52
C ASN A 289 23.85 13.55 14.33
N SER A 290 24.13 14.31 13.28
CA SER A 290 23.35 15.51 12.95
C SER A 290 21.89 15.18 12.63
N GLY A 291 21.64 14.08 11.92
CA GLY A 291 20.29 13.60 11.63
C GLY A 291 19.52 13.15 12.88
N ILE A 292 20.18 12.45 13.79
CA ILE A 292 19.59 12.04 15.09
C ILE A 292 19.19 13.27 15.91
N LEU A 293 20.09 14.24 16.04
CA LEU A 293 19.80 15.48 16.76
C LEU A 293 18.67 16.28 16.10
N ALA A 294 18.61 16.31 14.76
CA ALA A 294 17.52 16.97 14.04
C ALA A 294 16.15 16.31 14.31
N LEU A 295 16.10 14.99 14.44
CA LEU A 295 14.87 14.27 14.82
C LEU A 295 14.47 14.54 16.26
N GLN A 296 15.44 14.58 17.20
CA GLN A 296 15.18 14.98 18.58
C GLN A 296 14.65 16.42 18.64
N ALA A 297 15.18 17.32 17.81
CA ALA A 297 14.70 18.70 17.70
C ALA A 297 13.26 18.76 17.21
N GLN A 298 12.95 18.01 16.16
CA GLN A 298 11.59 17.91 15.64
C GLN A 298 10.61 17.36 16.71
N GLU A 299 11.06 16.39 17.51
CA GLU A 299 10.24 15.80 18.57
C GLU A 299 9.85 16.83 19.64
N THR A 300 10.71 17.80 19.97
CA THR A 300 10.36 18.86 20.94
C THR A 300 9.24 19.79 20.47
N MET A 301 8.96 19.81 19.16
CA MET A 301 7.87 20.58 18.56
C MET A 301 6.55 19.80 18.53
N VAL A 302 6.54 18.52 18.90
CA VAL A 302 5.33 17.69 18.91
C VAL A 302 4.49 18.03 20.14
N ASP A 303 3.22 18.32 19.91
CA ASP A 303 2.26 18.43 20.99
C ASP A 303 1.90 17.02 21.51
N HIS A 304 2.34 16.73 22.72
CA HIS A 304 2.09 15.47 23.42
C HIS A 304 0.86 15.53 24.35
N CYS A 305 0.05 16.59 24.28
CA CYS A 305 -1.16 16.78 25.07
C CYS A 305 -2.25 15.71 24.84
#